data_AF-A0A359I559-F1
#
_entry.id   AF-A0A359I559-F1
#
_cell.length_a   1.000
_cell.length_b   1.000
_cell.length_c   1.000
_cell.angle_alpha   90.00
_cell.angle_beta   90.00
_cell.angle_gamma   90.00
#
_symmetry.space_group_name_H-M   'P 1'
#
loop_
_entity.id
_entity.type
_entity.pdbx_description
1 polymer ?
#
loop_
_entity_poly.entity_id
_entity_poly.type
_entity_poly.pdbx_seq_one_letter_code
_entity_poly.pdbx_strand_id
1 'polypeptide(L)'
;MMETKNKMLIVRLTQKELENIKKYSAEYKSVAGYIRSAVAEFSNVDAKRKLEAMNELSIILKKYQNELSSIGGNLNQAMKRGNELSIAGLLSQQYFDSTLKPYISEAYETCHNIKRELDVLFNYIKQH
;
A
#
# COMPACT_ATOMS: atom_id res chain seq x y z
N MET A 1 5.73 -24.89 30.41
CA MET A 1 7.08 -25.49 30.44
C MET A 1 8.07 -24.45 29.97
N MET A 2 9.19 -24.28 30.66
CA MET A 2 10.25 -23.33 30.28
C MET A 2 10.99 -23.89 29.06
N GLU A 3 11.04 -23.16 27.94
CA GLU A 3 11.75 -23.62 26.75
C GLU A 3 13.27 -23.68 27.02
N THR A 4 13.85 -24.88 26.89
CA THR A 4 15.29 -25.10 27.04
C THR A 4 16.00 -25.04 25.69
N LYS A 5 17.10 -24.28 25.59
CA LYS A 5 17.92 -24.16 24.37
C LYS A 5 18.77 -25.42 24.15
N ASN A 6 18.20 -26.43 23.50
CA ASN A 6 18.83 -27.75 23.28
C ASN A 6 19.17 -28.07 21.81
N LYS A 7 18.96 -27.12 20.89
CA LYS A 7 19.26 -27.28 19.45
C LYS A 7 20.60 -26.62 19.10
N MET A 8 21.35 -27.26 18.21
CA MET A 8 22.67 -26.84 17.76
C MET A 8 22.62 -26.42 16.29
N LEU A 9 23.30 -25.31 15.97
CA LEU A 9 23.54 -24.85 14.61
C LEU A 9 25.05 -24.92 14.33
N ILE A 10 25.44 -25.60 13.25
CA ILE A 10 26.84 -25.70 12.81
C ILE A 10 27.00 -24.85 11.56
N VAL A 11 27.91 -23.86 11.61
CA VAL A 11 28.18 -22.94 10.50
C VAL A 11 29.65 -23.05 10.12
N ARG A 12 29.93 -23.23 8.83
CA ARG A 12 31.31 -23.17 8.30
C ARG A 12 31.69 -21.71 8.09
N LEU A 13 32.86 -21.33 8.59
CA LEU A 13 33.37 -19.96 8.54
C LEU A 13 34.78 -19.96 7.97
N THR A 14 35.11 -18.91 7.24
CA THR A 14 36.50 -18.54 6.96
C THR A 14 37.17 -18.03 8.24
N GLN A 15 38.51 -18.04 8.26
CA GLN A 15 39.28 -17.52 9.39
C GLN A 15 38.92 -16.07 9.74
N LYS A 16 38.75 -15.22 8.72
CA LYS A 16 38.38 -13.81 8.86
C LYS A 16 36.98 -13.64 9.47
N GLU A 17 36.01 -14.44 9.04
CA GLU A 17 34.65 -14.40 9.61
C GLU A 17 34.64 -14.83 11.08
N LEU A 18 35.42 -15.85 11.45
CA LEU A 18 35.56 -16.30 12.83
C LEU A 18 36.15 -15.20 13.73
N GLU A 19 37.20 -14.52 13.26
CA GLU A 19 37.84 -13.41 13.99
C GLU A 19 36.88 -12.23 14.17
N ASN A 20 36.15 -11.87 13.11
CA ASN A 20 35.14 -10.82 13.16
C ASN A 20 34.01 -11.16 14.15
N ILE A 21 33.47 -12.38 14.09
CA ILE A 21 32.41 -12.81 15.02
C ILE A 21 32.89 -12.77 16.47
N LYS A 22 34.11 -13.23 16.75
CA LYS A 22 34.70 -13.15 18.08
C LYS A 22 34.84 -11.70 18.54
N LYS A 23 35.38 -10.83 17.68
CA LYS A 23 35.56 -9.40 17.95
C LYS A 23 34.24 -8.71 18.25
N TYR A 24 33.20 -8.91 17.43
CA TYR A 24 31.90 -8.26 17.60
C TYR A 24 31.09 -8.83 18.76
N SER A 25 31.28 -10.10 19.10
CA SER A 25 30.61 -10.73 20.24
C SER A 25 31.24 -10.39 21.59
N ALA A 26 32.36 -9.67 21.64
CA ALA A 26 33.11 -9.42 22.88
C ALA A 26 32.31 -8.66 23.95
N GLU A 27 31.36 -7.81 23.53
CA GLU A 27 30.46 -7.06 24.43
C GLU A 27 29.24 -7.89 24.88
N TYR A 28 29.06 -9.09 24.33
CA TYR A 28 27.94 -9.97 24.63
C TYR A 28 28.37 -11.11 25.57
N LYS A 29 27.41 -11.63 26.35
CA LYS A 29 27.66 -12.77 27.25
C LYS A 29 28.13 -14.05 26.55
N SER A 30 27.90 -14.18 25.24
CA SER A 30 28.38 -15.30 24.41
C SER A 30 28.22 -14.98 22.93
N VAL A 31 28.98 -15.66 22.07
CA VAL A 31 28.81 -15.66 20.61
C VAL A 31 27.38 -16.04 20.22
N ALA A 32 26.81 -17.06 20.87
CA ALA A 32 25.43 -17.46 20.62
C ALA A 32 24.42 -16.37 21.06
N GLY A 33 24.74 -15.58 22.08
CA GLY A 33 23.98 -14.40 22.50
C GLY A 33 24.01 -13.32 21.43
N TYR A 34 25.21 -12.96 20.96
CA TYR A 34 25.43 -12.02 19.87
C TYR A 34 24.67 -12.42 18.60
N ILE A 35 24.80 -13.67 18.15
CA ILE A 35 24.09 -14.16 16.95
C ILE A 35 22.57 -14.06 17.12
N ARG A 36 22.01 -14.42 18.28
CA ARG A 36 20.56 -14.29 18.51
C ARG A 36 20.09 -12.84 18.50
N SER A 37 20.85 -11.94 19.14
CA SER A 37 20.55 -10.51 19.13
C SER A 37 20.63 -9.92 17.73
N ALA A 38 21.69 -10.26 16.99
CA ALA A 38 21.86 -9.84 15.59
C ALA A 38 20.75 -10.38 14.70
N VAL A 39 20.34 -11.65 14.86
CA VAL A 39 19.20 -12.22 14.13
C VAL A 39 17.92 -11.46 14.47
N ALA A 40 17.65 -11.18 15.75
CA ALA A 40 16.47 -10.41 16.15
C ALA A 40 16.49 -8.96 15.61
N GLU A 41 17.65 -8.32 15.58
CA GLU A 41 17.85 -6.96 15.06
C GLU A 41 17.76 -6.91 13.52
N PHE A 42 18.33 -7.88 12.81
CA PHE A 42 18.17 -7.99 11.36
C PHE A 42 16.75 -8.39 10.95
N SER A 43 16.04 -9.20 11.74
CA SER A 43 14.60 -9.42 11.53
C SER A 43 13.77 -8.14 11.71
N ASN A 44 14.27 -7.15 12.44
CA ASN A 44 13.66 -5.81 12.50
C ASN A 44 13.89 -5.01 11.20
N VAL A 45 14.96 -5.29 10.44
CA VAL A 45 15.15 -4.69 9.09
C VAL A 45 14.04 -5.14 8.14
N ASP A 46 13.55 -6.37 8.25
CA ASP A 46 12.39 -6.82 7.48
C ASP A 46 11.12 -6.07 7.90
N ALA A 47 10.93 -5.79 9.19
CA ALA A 47 9.84 -4.95 9.68
C ALA A 47 9.96 -3.51 9.15
N LYS A 48 11.17 -2.93 9.14
CA LYS A 48 11.44 -1.61 8.57
C LYS A 48 11.16 -1.55 7.07
N ARG A 49 11.63 -2.53 6.30
CA ARG A 49 11.36 -2.63 4.84
C ARG A 49 9.88 -2.80 4.56
N LYS A 50 9.17 -3.58 5.40
CA LYS A 50 7.72 -3.73 5.30
C LYS A 50 7.00 -2.40 5.57
N LEU A 51 7.42 -1.64 6.59
CA LEU A 51 6.89 -0.31 6.86
C LEU A 51 7.18 0.68 5.73
N GLU A 52 8.38 0.65 5.14
CA GLU A 52 8.73 1.46 3.98
C GLU A 52 7.82 1.13 2.78
N ALA A 53 7.63 -0.15 2.46
CA ALA A 53 6.73 -0.59 1.39
C ALA A 53 5.26 -0.19 1.65
N MET A 54 4.80 -0.25 2.91
CA MET A 54 3.44 0.19 3.29
C MET A 54 3.27 1.71 3.12
N ASN A 55 4.30 2.50 3.45
CA ASN A 55 4.30 3.94 3.21
C ASN A 55 4.28 4.28 1.71
N GLU A 56 5.10 3.60 0.90
CA GLU A 56 5.10 3.77 -0.56
C GLU A 56 3.71 3.46 -1.16
N LEU A 57 3.11 2.33 -0.74
CA LEU A 57 1.77 1.96 -1.16
C LEU A 57 0.72 2.99 -0.75
N SER A 58 0.80 3.52 0.47
CA SER A 58 -0.09 4.58 0.98
C SER A 58 -0.03 5.85 0.13
N ILE A 59 1.18 6.26 -0.31
CA ILE A 59 1.37 7.41 -1.22
C ILE A 59 0.70 7.16 -2.57
N ILE A 60 0.89 5.97 -3.14
CA ILE A 60 0.30 5.58 -4.43
C ILE A 60 -1.23 5.56 -4.35
N LEU A 61 -1.81 4.96 -3.30
CA LEU A 61 -3.25 4.91 -3.08
C LEU A 61 -3.84 6.32 -2.97
N LYS A 62 -3.20 7.21 -2.20
CA LYS A 62 -3.63 8.61 -2.07
C LYS A 62 -3.59 9.35 -3.41
N LYS A 63 -2.57 9.11 -4.24
CA LYS A 63 -2.48 9.69 -5.58
C LYS A 63 -3.69 9.28 -6.44
N TYR A 64 -3.99 7.98 -6.50
CA TYR A 64 -5.14 7.48 -7.27
C TYR A 64 -6.48 7.98 -6.74
N GLN A 65 -6.64 8.09 -5.41
CA GLN A 65 -7.84 8.66 -4.80
C GLN A 65 -8.08 10.12 -5.22
N ASN A 66 -7.01 10.91 -5.33
CA ASN A 66 -7.07 12.29 -5.82
C ASN A 66 -7.42 12.37 -7.31
N GLU A 67 -6.79 11.54 -8.14
CA GLU A 67 -7.06 11.47 -9.58
C GLU A 67 -8.52 11.06 -9.85
N LEU A 68 -9.03 10.04 -9.15
CA LEU A 68 -10.44 9.61 -9.24
C LEU A 68 -11.41 10.70 -8.79
N SER A 69 -11.05 11.47 -7.76
CA SER A 69 -11.87 12.59 -7.30
C SER A 69 -11.92 13.71 -8.35
N SER A 70 -10.81 13.96 -9.05
CA SER A 70 -10.75 14.90 -10.18
C SER A 70 -11.60 14.43 -11.36
N ILE A 71 -11.49 13.14 -11.74
CA ILE A 71 -12.30 12.53 -12.80
C ILE A 71 -13.79 12.64 -12.47
N GLY A 72 -14.18 12.30 -11.23
CA GLY A 72 -15.56 12.47 -10.77
C GLY A 72 -16.04 13.93 -10.89
N GLY A 73 -15.20 14.90 -10.50
CA GLY A 73 -15.49 16.33 -10.68
C GLY A 73 -15.75 16.71 -12.14
N ASN A 74 -14.94 16.21 -13.07
CA ASN A 74 -15.09 16.46 -14.51
C ASN A 74 -16.36 15.83 -15.07
N LEU A 75 -16.66 14.58 -14.71
CA LEU A 75 -17.90 13.90 -15.12
C LEU A 75 -19.14 14.66 -14.61
N ASN A 76 -19.08 15.28 -13.42
CA ASN A 76 -20.19 16.10 -12.90
C ASN A 76 -20.46 17.32 -13.77
N GLN A 77 -19.38 17.98 -14.16
CA GLN A 77 -19.45 19.15 -15.01
C GLN A 77 -19.99 18.79 -16.38
N ALA A 78 -19.53 17.67 -16.96
CA ALA A 78 -20.04 17.15 -18.22
C ALA A 78 -21.55 16.85 -18.14
N MET A 79 -22.02 16.22 -17.06
CA MET A 79 -23.45 15.97 -16.81
C MET A 79 -24.26 17.27 -16.74
N LYS A 80 -23.81 18.22 -15.91
CA LYS A 80 -24.49 19.52 -15.74
C LYS A 80 -24.56 20.25 -17.08
N ARG A 81 -23.44 20.29 -17.81
CA ARG A 81 -23.36 20.97 -19.10
C ARG A 81 -24.25 20.32 -20.15
N GLY A 82 -24.26 19.00 -20.22
CA GLY A 82 -25.16 18.27 -21.11
C GLY A 82 -26.63 18.57 -20.81
N ASN A 83 -27.00 18.59 -19.53
CA ASN A 83 -28.36 18.92 -19.10
C ASN A 83 -28.75 20.37 -19.45
N GLU A 84 -27.85 21.34 -19.23
CA GLU A 84 -28.06 22.74 -19.63
C GLU A 84 -28.29 22.88 -21.14
N LEU A 85 -27.46 22.23 -21.96
CA LEU A 85 -27.60 22.25 -23.42
C LEU A 85 -28.91 21.61 -23.86
N SER A 86 -29.35 20.56 -23.16
CA SER A 86 -30.61 19.88 -23.42
C SER A 86 -31.81 20.79 -23.17
N ILE A 87 -31.82 21.47 -22.01
CA ILE A 87 -32.86 22.43 -21.65
C ILE A 87 -32.89 23.63 -22.62
N ALA A 88 -31.73 24.09 -23.07
CA ALA A 88 -31.61 25.17 -24.06
C ALA A 88 -32.02 24.74 -25.49
N GLY A 89 -32.36 23.47 -25.71
CA GLY A 89 -32.67 22.94 -27.05
C GLY A 89 -31.46 22.82 -27.98
N LEU A 90 -30.25 23.02 -27.47
CA LEU A 90 -28.98 22.90 -28.20
C LEU A 90 -28.49 21.44 -28.27
N LEU A 91 -29.05 20.58 -27.42
CA LEU A 91 -28.85 19.13 -27.41
C LEU A 91 -30.23 18.47 -27.38
N SER A 92 -30.43 17.41 -28.17
CA SER A 92 -31.68 16.66 -28.12
C SER A 92 -31.86 16.00 -26.75
N GLN A 93 -32.99 16.27 -26.10
CA GLN A 93 -33.36 15.66 -24.82
C GLN A 93 -33.35 14.13 -24.89
N GLN A 94 -33.86 13.56 -25.98
CA GLN A 94 -33.87 12.12 -26.18
C GLN A 94 -32.45 11.54 -26.23
N TYR A 95 -31.52 12.24 -26.91
CA TYR A 95 -30.12 11.81 -26.98
C TYR A 95 -29.40 11.97 -25.64
N PHE A 96 -29.69 13.05 -24.90
CA PHE A 96 -29.15 13.23 -23.55
C PHE A 96 -29.59 12.11 -22.62
N ASP A 97 -30.90 11.81 -22.56
CA ASP A 97 -31.46 10.84 -21.62
C ASP A 97 -31.18 9.38 -22.00
N SER A 98 -31.20 9.05 -23.30
CA SER A 98 -31.09 7.65 -23.76
C SER A 98 -29.65 7.22 -24.03
N THR A 99 -28.74 8.17 -24.25
CA THR A 99 -27.36 7.87 -24.64
C THR A 99 -26.38 8.45 -23.62
N LEU A 100 -26.26 9.78 -23.55
CA LEU A 100 -25.17 10.41 -22.79
C LEU A 100 -25.27 10.17 -21.28
N LYS A 101 -26.45 10.35 -20.69
CA LYS A 101 -26.67 10.20 -19.26
C LYS A 101 -26.34 8.78 -18.78
N PRO A 102 -26.82 7.70 -19.41
CA PRO A 102 -26.41 6.34 -19.07
C PRO A 102 -24.90 6.12 -19.08
N TYR A 103 -24.20 6.51 -20.15
CA TYR A 103 -22.74 6.32 -20.24
C TYR A 103 -21.98 7.08 -19.17
N ILE A 104 -22.38 8.32 -18.89
CA ILE A 104 -21.71 9.12 -17.86
C ILE A 104 -22.02 8.58 -16.46
N SER A 105 -23.24 8.09 -16.21
CA SER A 105 -23.61 7.42 -14.97
C SER A 105 -22.81 6.13 -14.74
N GLU A 106 -22.64 5.30 -15.76
CA GLU A 106 -21.82 4.08 -15.68
C GLU A 106 -20.34 4.40 -15.37
N ALA A 107 -19.77 5.41 -16.03
CA ALA A 107 -18.41 5.88 -15.73
C ALA A 107 -18.27 6.38 -14.29
N TYR A 108 -19.31 7.05 -13.79
CA TYR A 108 -19.40 7.52 -12.42
C TYR A 108 -19.42 6.38 -11.40
N GLU A 109 -20.29 5.39 -11.60
CA GLU A 109 -20.39 4.22 -10.74
C GLU A 109 -19.08 3.44 -10.71
N THR A 110 -18.44 3.29 -11.87
CA THR A 110 -17.12 2.66 -11.98
C THR A 110 -16.08 3.40 -11.15
N CYS A 111 -15.96 4.72 -11.31
CA CYS A 111 -15.03 5.52 -10.51
C CYS A 111 -15.33 5.46 -9.01
N HIS A 112 -16.62 5.47 -8.65
CA HIS A 112 -17.05 5.39 -7.26
C HIS A 112 -16.70 4.04 -6.62
N ASN A 113 -16.91 2.94 -7.33
CA ASN A 113 -16.58 1.60 -6.87
C ASN A 113 -15.07 1.43 -6.64
N ILE A 114 -14.26 1.88 -7.61
CA ILE A 114 -12.80 1.87 -7.47
C ILE A 114 -12.36 2.69 -6.25
N LYS A 115 -12.92 3.90 -6.08
CA LYS A 115 -12.59 4.75 -4.93
C LYS A 115 -12.93 4.05 -3.60
N ARG A 116 -14.09 3.41 -3.51
CA ARG A 116 -14.52 2.67 -2.32
C ARG A 116 -13.57 1.51 -2.01
N GLU A 117 -13.14 0.75 -3.02
CA GLU A 117 -12.17 -0.34 -2.84
C GLU A 117 -10.80 0.19 -2.39
N LEU A 118 -10.34 1.29 -2.97
CA LEU A 118 -9.10 1.95 -2.54
C LEU A 118 -9.18 2.45 -1.09
N ASP A 119 -10.32 3.00 -0.68
CA ASP A 119 -10.54 3.45 0.71
C ASP A 119 -10.49 2.27 1.70
N VAL A 120 -11.05 1.11 1.32
CA VAL A 120 -10.95 -0.13 2.14
C VAL A 120 -9.50 -0.58 2.27
N LEU A 121 -8.77 -0.66 1.15
CA LEU A 121 -7.35 -1.04 1.13
C LEU A 121 -6.49 -0.08 1.95
N PHE A 122 -6.70 1.22 1.79
CA PHE A 122 -5.96 2.25 2.53
C PHE A 122 -6.19 2.13 4.04
N ASN A 123 -7.43 1.93 4.47
CA ASN A 123 -7.75 1.76 5.89
C ASN A 123 -7.17 0.47 6.47
N TYR A 124 -7.15 -0.62 5.71
CA TYR A 124 -6.49 -1.87 6.11
C TYR A 124 -4.99 -1.68 6.32
N ILE A 125 -4.31 -1.00 5.40
CA ILE A 125 -2.88 -0.72 5.51
C ILE A 125 -2.57 0.19 6.70
N LYS A 126 -3.44 1.14 7.03
CA LYS A 126 -3.24 2.05 8.17
C LYS A 126 -3.35 1.38 9.55
N GLN A 127 -4.02 0.24 9.64
CA GLN A 127 -4.25 -0.49 10.89
C GLN A 127 -3.12 -1.48 11.25
N HIS A 128 -2.17 -1.71 10.34
CA HIS A 128 -1.06 -2.65 10.47
C HIS A 128 0.29 -1.98 10.25
#